data_AF-A0A4P7Z6Y4-F1
#
_entry.id   AF-A0A4P7Z6Y4-F1
#
_cell.length_a   1.000
_cell.length_b   1.000
_cell.length_c   1.000
_cell.angle_alpha   90.00
_cell.angle_beta   90.00
_cell.angle_gamma   90.00
#
_symmetry.space_group_name_H-M   'P 1'
#
loop_
_entity.id
_entity.type
_entity.pdbx_description
1 polymer ?
#
loop_
_entity_poly.entity_id
_entity_poly.type
_entity_poly.pdbx_seq_one_letter_code
_entity_poly.pdbx_strand_id
1 'polypeptide(L)'
;MNVANIARRLVAGELHYALGRFESVRRGYSALRRLSPRSRQRAPAGPPISLPPLSVSLFPGQTIDRALADLRRDSIALGFDLPWAMVEEMVEFATHSPLQRRLRDDRVFYRHNVRKGRLEDGSPAVMGIVPDPLDCPAVRRVCRDPLLMQCAGAFLGFPATKIIPRLFWSFVTDATDDERRQLGQTIDWHYDVHDFHFCSAQFYLTDVGPGAGEHALVRGSHHGKSLRMLLGSANARDEELFTRFARDRILVVEGPAGTGFIEDTSCYHRATPPVSRERLMLQLWIS
;
A
#
# COMPACT_ATOMS: atom_id res chain seq x y z
N MET A 1 -16.36 -15.40 -1.93
CA MET A 1 -17.37 -14.64 -2.70
C MET A 1 -17.97 -15.56 -3.77
N ASN A 2 -19.29 -15.57 -3.96
CA ASN A 2 -19.97 -16.32 -5.02
C ASN A 2 -20.13 -15.43 -6.28
N VAL A 3 -20.32 -16.00 -7.48
CA VAL A 3 -20.57 -15.32 -8.76
C VAL A 3 -21.64 -14.22 -8.63
N ALA A 4 -22.66 -14.45 -7.81
CA ALA A 4 -23.71 -13.48 -7.49
C ALA A 4 -23.19 -12.19 -6.82
N ASN A 5 -22.03 -12.20 -6.14
CA ASN A 5 -21.44 -11.01 -5.52
C ASN A 5 -20.59 -10.21 -6.53
N ILE A 6 -19.99 -10.88 -7.52
CA ILE A 6 -19.34 -10.22 -8.65
C ILE A 6 -20.40 -9.53 -9.51
N ALA A 7 -21.50 -10.22 -9.85
CA ALA A 7 -22.61 -9.63 -10.58
C ALA A 7 -23.21 -8.41 -9.85
N ARG A 8 -23.42 -8.49 -8.53
CA ARG A 8 -23.89 -7.35 -7.73
C ARG A 8 -22.93 -6.16 -7.73
N ARG A 9 -21.63 -6.40 -7.60
CA ARG A 9 -20.61 -5.31 -7.66
C ARG A 9 -20.46 -4.72 -9.05
N LEU A 10 -20.63 -5.52 -10.11
CA LEU A 10 -20.72 -5.03 -11.49
C LEU A 10 -21.92 -4.11 -11.67
N VAL A 11 -23.09 -4.48 -11.14
CA VAL A 11 -24.30 -3.64 -11.13
C VAL A 11 -24.11 -2.35 -10.31
N ALA A 12 -23.30 -2.39 -9.25
CA ALA A 12 -22.97 -1.23 -8.42
C ALA A 12 -21.89 -0.29 -9.02
N GLY A 13 -21.40 -0.55 -10.24
CA GLY A 13 -20.37 0.28 -10.88
C GLY A 13 -18.93 0.04 -10.38
N GLU A 14 -18.71 -0.98 -9.55
CA GLU A 14 -17.38 -1.41 -9.07
C GLU A 14 -16.68 -2.36 -10.07
N LEU A 15 -16.77 -2.07 -11.37
CA LEU A 15 -16.18 -2.88 -12.45
C LEU A 15 -14.69 -3.19 -12.25
N HIS A 16 -13.93 -2.21 -11.76
CA HIS A 16 -12.50 -2.36 -11.44
C HIS A 16 -12.26 -3.38 -10.32
N TYR A 17 -13.07 -3.39 -9.26
CA TYR A 17 -12.93 -4.37 -8.18
C TYR A 17 -13.24 -5.79 -8.65
N ALA A 18 -14.23 -5.96 -9.54
CA ALA A 18 -14.56 -7.26 -10.11
C ALA A 18 -13.49 -7.77 -11.09
N LEU A 19 -12.97 -6.90 -11.95
CA LEU A 19 -12.18 -7.31 -13.12
C LEU A 19 -10.67 -7.06 -12.96
N GLY A 20 -10.24 -6.05 -12.20
CA GLY A 20 -8.82 -5.72 -11.96
C GLY A 20 -8.03 -6.81 -11.22
N ARG A 21 -8.73 -7.82 -10.69
CA ARG A 21 -8.14 -9.02 -10.06
C ARG A 21 -7.44 -9.91 -11.09
N PHE A 22 -7.91 -9.90 -12.34
CA PHE A 22 -7.39 -10.73 -13.42
C PHE A 22 -6.21 -10.05 -14.10
N GLU A 23 -5.08 -10.75 -14.15
CA GLU A 23 -3.88 -10.25 -14.80
C GLU A 23 -4.10 -9.86 -16.27
N SER A 24 -4.85 -10.65 -17.02
CA SER A 24 -5.20 -10.35 -18.42
C SER A 24 -5.96 -9.04 -18.57
N VAL A 25 -6.85 -8.73 -17.64
CA VAL A 25 -7.57 -7.44 -17.59
C VAL A 25 -6.59 -6.31 -17.31
N ARG A 26 -5.69 -6.46 -16.33
CA ARG A 26 -4.69 -5.42 -16.02
C ARG A 26 -3.79 -5.13 -17.23
N ARG A 27 -3.30 -6.17 -17.90
CA ARG A 27 -2.48 -6.05 -19.13
C ARG A 27 -3.27 -5.39 -20.28
N GLY A 28 -4.51 -5.81 -20.50
CA GLY A 28 -5.39 -5.23 -21.52
C GLY A 28 -5.69 -3.75 -21.24
N TYR A 29 -6.01 -3.40 -20.00
CA TYR A 29 -6.21 -2.03 -19.56
C TYR A 29 -4.96 -1.17 -19.82
N SER A 30 -3.78 -1.71 -19.47
CA SER A 30 -2.50 -1.03 -19.69
C SER A 30 -2.22 -0.75 -21.17
N ALA A 31 -2.48 -1.74 -22.04
CA ALA A 31 -2.34 -1.59 -23.48
C ALA A 31 -3.30 -0.54 -24.05
N LEU A 32 -4.57 -0.56 -23.63
CA LEU A 32 -5.57 0.42 -24.04
C LEU A 32 -5.18 1.84 -23.59
N ARG A 33 -4.69 2.00 -22.36
CA ARG A 33 -4.25 3.30 -21.82
C ARG A 33 -3.04 3.85 -22.56
N ARG A 34 -2.11 2.98 -22.99
CA ARG A 34 -0.97 3.37 -23.83
C ARG A 34 -1.42 3.91 -25.19
N LEU A 35 -2.44 3.29 -25.81
CA LEU A 35 -2.95 3.67 -27.12
C LEU A 35 -3.91 4.87 -27.08
N SER A 36 -4.61 5.09 -25.96
CA SER A 36 -5.55 6.19 -25.79
C SER A 36 -5.33 6.96 -24.48
N PRO A 37 -4.25 7.78 -24.41
CA PRO A 37 -3.91 8.57 -23.22
C PRO A 37 -4.99 9.60 -22.85
N ARG A 38 -5.86 9.96 -23.81
CA ARG A 38 -6.92 10.98 -23.68
C ARG A 38 -8.31 10.41 -23.42
N SER A 39 -8.46 9.10 -23.20
CA SER A 39 -9.78 8.51 -22.90
C SER A 39 -10.36 9.10 -21.61
N ARG A 40 -11.68 9.38 -21.62
CA ARG A 40 -12.40 10.03 -20.52
C ARG A 40 -12.12 9.30 -19.21
N GLN A 41 -11.40 9.98 -18.32
CA GLN A 41 -11.09 9.51 -16.97
C GLN A 41 -12.41 9.37 -16.18
N ARG A 42 -12.53 8.32 -15.36
CA ARG A 42 -13.40 8.42 -14.19
C ARG A 42 -12.76 9.47 -13.28
N ALA A 43 -13.55 10.40 -12.72
CA ALA A 43 -13.02 11.35 -11.74
C ALA A 43 -12.22 10.57 -10.68
N PRO A 44 -10.92 10.86 -10.49
CA PRO A 44 -10.08 10.08 -9.59
C PRO A 44 -10.61 10.22 -8.16
N ALA A 45 -10.64 9.11 -7.41
CA ALA A 45 -10.61 9.21 -5.96
C ALA A 45 -9.18 9.64 -5.56
N GLY A 46 -9.00 10.79 -4.91
CA GLY A 46 -7.69 11.34 -4.55
C GLY A 46 -7.23 12.50 -5.45
N PRO A 47 -6.27 13.32 -4.98
CA PRO A 47 -5.81 14.48 -5.72
C PRO A 47 -5.11 14.05 -7.01
N PRO A 48 -5.32 14.75 -8.13
CA PRO A 48 -4.54 14.53 -9.34
C PRO A 48 -3.05 14.74 -9.07
N ILE A 49 -2.18 14.13 -9.89
CA ILE A 49 -0.73 14.41 -9.90
C ILE A 49 -0.49 15.80 -10.53
N SER A 50 -1.19 16.83 -10.06
CA SER A 50 -1.01 18.21 -10.50
C SER A 50 0.19 18.88 -9.81
N LEU A 51 1.05 18.10 -9.14
CA LEU A 51 2.25 18.63 -8.49
C LEU A 51 3.40 18.66 -9.51
N PRO A 52 4.11 19.79 -9.68
CA PRO A 52 5.23 19.88 -10.61
C PRO A 52 6.35 18.93 -10.18
N PRO A 53 6.97 18.15 -11.09
CA PRO A 53 8.02 17.19 -10.71
C PRO A 53 9.20 17.88 -10.03
N LEU A 54 9.93 17.13 -9.19
CA LEU A 54 11.24 17.59 -8.70
C LEU A 54 12.26 17.63 -9.85
N SER A 55 13.25 18.52 -9.76
CA SER A 55 14.33 18.60 -10.75
C SER A 55 15.33 17.44 -10.64
N VAL A 56 15.47 16.87 -9.45
CA VAL A 56 16.37 15.75 -9.15
C VAL A 56 15.58 14.70 -8.37
N SER A 57 15.86 13.42 -8.64
CA SER A 57 15.24 12.33 -7.90
C SER A 57 15.83 12.16 -6.51
N LEU A 58 14.99 11.73 -5.57
CA LEU A 58 15.31 11.28 -4.23
C LEU A 58 16.03 9.93 -4.22
N PHE A 59 15.97 9.14 -5.30
CA PHE A 59 16.42 7.75 -5.36
C PHE A 59 17.53 7.52 -6.40
N PRO A 60 18.69 8.21 -6.31
CA PRO A 60 19.73 8.17 -7.34
C PRO A 60 20.36 6.78 -7.56
N GLY A 61 20.23 5.85 -6.61
CA GLY A 61 20.73 4.47 -6.72
C GLY A 61 19.85 3.52 -7.53
N GLN A 62 18.68 4.00 -8.00
CA GLN A 62 17.69 3.19 -8.71
C GLN A 62 17.61 3.52 -10.19
N THR A 63 17.11 2.57 -10.98
CA THR A 63 16.83 2.74 -12.39
C THR A 63 15.46 2.16 -12.73
N ILE A 64 14.83 2.70 -13.78
CA ILE A 64 13.54 2.22 -14.27
C ILE A 64 13.62 0.73 -14.64
N ASP A 65 14.67 0.32 -15.36
CA ASP A 65 14.83 -1.05 -15.83
C ASP A 65 14.98 -2.06 -14.69
N ARG A 66 15.78 -1.71 -13.66
CA ARG A 66 15.94 -2.55 -12.47
C ARG A 66 14.63 -2.69 -11.72
N ALA A 67 13.98 -1.56 -11.41
CA ALA A 67 12.71 -1.56 -10.68
C ALA A 67 11.63 -2.35 -11.44
N LEU A 68 11.55 -2.18 -12.76
CA LEU A 68 10.60 -2.90 -13.61
C LEU A 68 10.89 -4.41 -13.66
N ALA A 69 12.16 -4.80 -13.76
CA ALA A 69 12.56 -6.20 -13.73
C ALA A 69 12.20 -6.87 -12.39
N ASP A 70 12.47 -6.18 -11.28
CA ASP A 70 12.19 -6.67 -9.93
C ASP A 70 10.68 -6.76 -9.66
N LEU A 71 9.89 -5.74 -10.04
CA LEU A 71 8.43 -5.78 -9.93
C LEU A 71 7.82 -6.92 -10.75
N ARG A 72 8.30 -7.14 -11.98
CA ARG A 72 7.79 -8.23 -12.83
C ARG A 72 8.13 -9.61 -12.28
N ARG A 73 9.33 -9.77 -11.72
CA ARG A 73 9.83 -11.05 -11.20
C ARG A 73 9.22 -11.37 -9.82
N ASP A 74 9.36 -10.46 -8.88
CA ASP A 74 9.16 -10.69 -7.46
C ASP A 74 7.98 -9.93 -6.86
N SER A 75 7.27 -9.10 -7.65
CA SER A 75 6.22 -8.18 -7.19
C SER A 75 6.72 -7.00 -6.35
N ILE A 76 8.04 -6.86 -6.13
CA ILE A 76 8.60 -5.81 -5.27
C ILE A 76 9.95 -5.33 -5.81
N ALA A 77 10.20 -4.02 -5.75
CA ALA A 77 11.47 -3.39 -6.03
C ALA A 77 11.94 -2.60 -4.80
N LEU A 78 13.03 -3.06 -4.17
CA LEU A 78 13.65 -2.44 -3.00
C LEU A 78 14.66 -1.35 -3.40
N GLY A 79 15.09 -0.53 -2.45
CA GLY A 79 16.16 0.47 -2.64
C GLY A 79 15.65 1.88 -2.94
N PHE A 80 14.37 2.15 -2.67
CA PHE A 80 13.78 3.49 -2.74
C PHE A 80 13.89 4.17 -1.37
N ASP A 81 15.10 4.21 -0.82
CA ASP A 81 15.32 4.69 0.55
C ASP A 81 15.21 6.22 0.61
N LEU A 82 14.43 6.73 1.57
CA LEU A 82 14.24 8.16 1.77
C LEU A 82 15.50 8.80 2.38
N PRO A 83 15.87 10.03 1.95
CA PRO A 83 16.85 10.83 2.66
C PRO A 83 16.44 11.07 4.12
N TRP A 84 17.39 10.96 5.05
CA TRP A 84 17.13 11.09 6.49
C TRP A 84 16.38 12.37 6.88
N ALA A 85 16.76 13.53 6.30
CA ALA A 85 16.08 14.80 6.55
C ALA A 85 14.59 14.78 6.18
N MET A 86 14.18 13.96 5.20
CA MET A 86 12.77 13.78 4.87
C MET A 86 12.06 12.86 5.85
N VAL A 87 12.75 11.83 6.36
CA VAL A 87 12.24 10.95 7.41
C VAL A 87 11.95 11.77 8.66
N GLU A 88 12.91 12.57 9.13
CA GLU A 88 12.75 13.44 10.31
C GLU A 88 11.56 14.38 10.17
N GLU A 89 11.42 15.05 9.02
CA GLU A 89 10.30 15.96 8.77
C GLU A 89 8.94 15.25 8.83
N MET A 90 8.83 14.05 8.24
CA MET A 90 7.59 13.28 8.26
C MET A 90 7.28 12.71 9.64
N VAL A 91 8.28 12.27 10.39
CA VAL A 91 8.13 11.77 11.77
C VAL A 91 7.65 12.90 12.68
N GLU A 92 8.28 14.06 12.60
CA GLU A 92 7.91 15.25 13.38
C GLU A 92 6.47 15.67 13.07
N PHE A 93 6.11 15.74 11.78
CA PHE A 93 4.75 16.05 11.36
C PHE A 93 3.73 15.02 11.87
N ALA A 94 3.99 13.72 11.69
CA ALA A 94 3.07 12.66 12.09
C ALA A 94 2.90 12.52 13.60
N THR A 95 3.90 12.94 14.38
CA THR A 95 3.87 12.91 15.85
C THR A 95 2.93 13.97 16.41
N HIS A 96 2.83 15.12 15.73
CA HIS A 96 2.01 16.25 16.13
C HIS A 96 0.66 16.35 15.40
N SER A 97 0.45 15.54 14.35
CA SER A 97 -0.80 15.51 13.61
C SER A 97 -1.94 14.83 14.39
N PRO A 98 -3.21 15.26 14.19
CA PRO A 98 -4.35 14.47 14.61
C PRO A 98 -4.39 13.14 13.84
N LEU A 99 -4.89 12.11 14.48
CA LEU A 99 -5.03 10.76 13.93
C LEU A 99 -6.51 10.35 13.92
N GLN A 100 -6.92 9.65 12.87
CA GLN A 100 -8.23 9.03 12.73
C GLN A 100 -8.13 7.51 12.71
N ARG A 101 -9.18 6.84 13.15
CA ARG A 101 -9.31 5.38 13.00
C ARG A 101 -9.63 5.06 11.54
N ARG A 102 -9.12 3.93 11.02
CA ARG A 102 -9.37 3.52 9.63
C ARG A 102 -10.83 3.19 9.35
N LEU A 103 -11.44 2.41 10.25
CA LEU A 103 -12.80 1.90 10.14
C LEU A 103 -13.51 2.13 11.48
N ARG A 104 -13.97 3.36 11.74
CA ARG A 104 -14.98 3.75 12.76
C ARG A 104 -14.85 5.25 13.01
N ASP A 105 -16.00 5.93 12.89
CA ASP A 105 -16.26 7.33 13.25
C ASP A 105 -15.22 8.38 12.78
N ASP A 106 -15.59 9.65 12.89
CA ASP A 106 -14.71 10.78 12.55
C ASP A 106 -13.94 11.29 13.77
N ARG A 107 -13.87 10.51 14.87
CA ARG A 107 -13.19 10.95 16.09
C ARG A 107 -11.69 10.97 15.86
N VAL A 108 -11.10 12.10 16.25
CA VAL A 108 -9.66 12.31 16.22
C VAL A 108 -9.05 11.99 17.58
N PHE A 109 -7.83 11.47 17.57
CA PHE A 109 -6.97 11.30 18.73
C PHE A 109 -5.54 11.70 18.37
N TYR A 110 -4.67 11.94 19.35
CA TYR A 110 -3.25 12.15 19.06
C TYR A 110 -2.44 10.95 19.49
N ARG A 111 -1.25 10.80 18.87
CA ARG A 111 -0.27 9.80 19.25
C ARG A 111 -0.11 9.77 20.78
N HIS A 112 0.16 10.90 21.42
CA HIS A 112 0.51 10.95 22.85
C HIS A 112 -0.64 10.51 23.80
N ASN A 113 -1.87 10.39 23.31
CA ASN A 113 -3.00 9.82 24.06
C ASN A 113 -3.00 8.28 24.05
N VAL A 114 -2.28 7.63 23.13
CA VAL A 114 -2.18 6.17 23.07
C VAL A 114 -1.26 5.70 24.20
N ARG A 115 -1.83 4.99 25.17
CA ARG A 115 -1.10 4.46 26.33
C ARG A 115 -1.29 2.95 26.40
N LYS A 116 -0.19 2.20 26.43
CA LYS A 116 -0.19 0.73 26.43
C LYS A 116 -1.11 0.14 25.34
N GLY A 117 -1.10 0.74 24.15
CA GLY A 117 -1.90 0.27 23.01
C GLY A 117 -3.40 0.56 23.06
N ARG A 118 -3.85 1.42 23.97
CA ARG A 118 -5.27 1.78 24.14
C ARG A 118 -5.47 3.29 24.12
N LEU A 119 -6.65 3.70 23.68
CA LEU A 119 -7.14 5.08 23.75
C LEU A 119 -7.70 5.38 25.15
N GLU A 120 -8.00 6.65 25.41
CA GLU A 120 -8.55 7.11 26.70
C GLU A 120 -9.89 6.47 27.05
N ASP A 121 -10.69 6.10 26.05
CA ASP A 121 -11.96 5.38 26.23
C ASP A 121 -11.77 3.86 26.44
N GLY A 122 -10.52 3.40 26.58
CA GLY A 122 -10.16 2.00 26.78
C GLY A 122 -10.16 1.15 25.51
N SER A 123 -10.64 1.69 24.37
CA SER A 123 -10.66 0.94 23.12
C SER A 123 -9.24 0.72 22.57
N PRO A 124 -8.98 -0.41 21.87
CA PRO A 124 -7.66 -0.69 21.33
C PRO A 124 -7.32 0.29 20.20
N ALA A 125 -6.11 0.84 20.27
CA ALA A 125 -5.50 1.58 19.18
C ALA A 125 -4.70 0.60 18.32
N VAL A 126 -5.24 0.19 17.17
CA VAL A 126 -4.52 -0.68 16.22
C VAL A 126 -3.79 0.12 15.16
N MET A 127 -4.42 1.21 14.69
CA MET A 127 -3.91 2.11 13.66
C MET A 127 -4.36 3.54 13.95
N GLY A 128 -3.55 4.51 13.53
CA GLY A 128 -3.90 5.94 13.52
C GLY A 128 -3.45 6.58 12.22
N ILE A 129 -4.39 7.08 11.43
CA ILE A 129 -4.15 7.65 10.11
C ILE A 129 -4.12 9.16 10.21
N VAL A 130 -3.09 9.80 9.68
CA VAL A 130 -3.06 11.25 9.49
C VAL A 130 -4.06 11.60 8.38
N PRO A 131 -5.09 12.43 8.63
CA PRO A 131 -6.15 12.72 7.67
C PRO A 131 -5.64 13.37 6.37
N ASP A 132 -4.71 14.32 6.50
CA ASP A 132 -4.19 15.11 5.38
C ASP A 132 -2.65 15.00 5.26
N PRO A 133 -2.11 13.85 4.81
CA PRO A 133 -0.65 13.65 4.72
C PRO A 133 0.06 14.66 3.82
N LEU A 134 -0.66 15.25 2.87
CA LEU A 134 -0.12 16.25 1.94
C LEU A 134 0.17 17.59 2.60
N ASP A 135 -0.25 17.85 3.84
CA ASP A 135 0.14 19.05 4.57
C ASP A 135 1.64 19.03 4.91
N CYS A 136 2.24 17.84 5.01
CA CYS A 136 3.68 17.65 5.14
C CYS A 136 4.43 17.96 3.82
N PRO A 137 5.34 18.95 3.79
CA PRO A 137 6.13 19.25 2.60
C PRO A 137 6.99 18.06 2.12
N ALA A 138 7.56 17.26 3.02
CA ALA A 138 8.31 16.06 2.67
C ALA A 138 7.43 15.03 1.94
N VAL A 139 6.19 14.79 2.38
CA VAL A 139 5.25 13.89 1.68
C VAL A 139 4.98 14.40 0.27
N ARG A 140 4.74 15.71 0.11
CA ARG A 140 4.57 16.32 -1.22
C ARG A 140 5.79 16.12 -2.11
N ARG A 141 7.01 16.20 -1.55
CA ARG A 141 8.25 15.96 -2.30
C ARG A 141 8.35 14.52 -2.79
N VAL A 142 8.03 13.52 -1.98
CA VAL A 142 8.01 12.11 -2.43
C VAL A 142 6.99 11.91 -3.55
N CYS A 143 5.79 12.47 -3.43
CA CYS A 143 4.76 12.41 -4.47
C CYS A 143 5.17 13.08 -5.80
N ARG A 144 6.24 13.88 -5.79
CA ARG A 144 6.78 14.63 -6.95
C ARG A 144 8.07 14.01 -7.49
N ASP A 145 8.54 12.91 -6.93
CA ASP A 145 9.79 12.30 -7.34
C ASP A 145 9.70 11.77 -8.79
N PRO A 146 10.52 12.29 -9.72
CA PRO A 146 10.40 11.94 -11.13
C PRO A 146 10.70 10.46 -11.41
N LEU A 147 11.68 9.86 -10.72
CA LEU A 147 12.08 8.47 -10.95
C LEU A 147 11.02 7.50 -10.44
N LEU A 148 10.48 7.73 -9.24
CA LEU A 148 9.38 6.96 -8.66
C LEU A 148 8.18 6.91 -9.61
N MET A 149 7.79 8.07 -10.13
CA MET A 149 6.67 8.17 -11.07
C MET A 149 6.96 7.50 -12.41
N GLN A 150 8.20 7.58 -12.90
CA GLN A 150 8.64 6.89 -14.11
C GLN A 150 8.67 5.36 -13.92
N CYS A 151 9.17 4.86 -12.79
CA CYS A 151 9.16 3.44 -12.42
C CYS A 151 7.71 2.92 -12.35
N ALA A 152 6.82 3.64 -11.65
CA ALA A 152 5.41 3.30 -11.57
C ALA A 152 4.77 3.31 -12.98
N GLY A 153 4.99 4.34 -13.78
CA GLY A 153 4.44 4.42 -15.14
C GLY A 153 4.96 3.31 -16.07
N ALA A 154 6.23 2.93 -15.93
CA ALA A 154 6.82 1.83 -16.68
C ALA A 154 6.21 0.47 -16.29
N PHE A 155 5.95 0.26 -15.00
CA PHE A 155 5.24 -0.92 -14.50
C PHE A 155 3.78 -0.96 -14.96
N LEU A 156 3.05 0.15 -14.80
CA LEU A 156 1.65 0.28 -15.20
C LEU A 156 1.46 0.21 -16.71
N GLY A 157 2.49 0.54 -17.49
CA GLY A 157 2.46 0.55 -18.94
C GLY A 157 1.84 1.82 -19.55
N PHE A 158 1.51 2.81 -18.73
CA PHE A 158 1.02 4.14 -19.06
C PHE A 158 1.45 5.13 -17.96
N PRO A 159 1.52 6.46 -18.24
CA PRO A 159 1.87 7.43 -17.22
C PRO A 159 0.88 7.38 -16.06
N ALA A 160 1.38 7.20 -14.83
CA ALA A 160 0.55 7.33 -13.64
C ALA A 160 -0.07 8.74 -13.61
N THR A 161 -1.34 8.81 -13.24
CA THR A 161 -2.15 10.05 -13.23
C THR A 161 -2.74 10.36 -11.86
N LYS A 162 -2.64 9.43 -10.92
CA LYS A 162 -3.21 9.53 -9.58
C LYS A 162 -2.23 9.04 -8.52
N ILE A 163 -2.20 9.77 -7.40
CA ILE A 163 -1.48 9.38 -6.20
C ILE A 163 -2.34 9.58 -4.96
N ILE A 164 -2.41 8.58 -4.09
CA ILE A 164 -3.07 8.70 -2.78
C ILE A 164 -2.03 8.42 -1.71
N PRO A 165 -1.51 9.45 -1.03
CA PRO A 165 -0.66 9.26 0.13
C PRO A 165 -1.49 8.87 1.35
N ARG A 166 -0.93 7.99 2.18
CA ARG A 166 -1.41 7.66 3.51
C ARG A 166 -0.21 7.64 4.44
N LEU A 167 -0.32 8.40 5.52
CA LEU A 167 0.68 8.44 6.58
C LEU A 167 0.00 7.90 7.83
N PHE A 168 0.52 6.83 8.41
CA PHE A 168 -0.18 6.16 9.50
C PHE A 168 0.74 5.42 10.46
N TRP A 169 0.31 5.42 11.72
CA TRP A 169 0.85 4.59 12.79
C TRP A 169 0.16 3.22 12.80
N SER A 170 0.95 2.17 13.05
CA SER A 170 0.50 0.85 13.49
C SER A 170 0.98 0.65 14.92
N PHE A 171 0.07 0.51 15.87
CA PHE A 171 0.41 0.53 17.29
C PHE A 171 0.60 -0.88 17.87
N VAL A 172 1.44 -0.98 18.90
CA VAL A 172 1.52 -2.15 19.78
C VAL A 172 0.32 -2.14 20.70
N THR A 173 -0.48 -3.21 20.69
CA THR A 173 -1.72 -3.32 21.46
C THR A 173 -2.02 -4.79 21.75
N ASP A 174 -2.76 -5.03 22.81
CA ASP A 174 -3.28 -6.34 23.23
C ASP A 174 -4.57 -6.73 22.48
N ALA A 175 -4.97 -5.94 21.47
CA ALA A 175 -6.09 -6.27 20.60
C ALA A 175 -5.94 -7.66 19.96
N THR A 176 -7.00 -8.44 20.05
CA THR A 176 -7.15 -9.72 19.35
C THR A 176 -7.11 -9.54 17.84
N ASP A 177 -6.79 -10.61 17.11
CA ASP A 177 -6.82 -10.57 15.65
C ASP A 177 -8.19 -10.18 15.09
N ASP A 178 -9.28 -10.58 15.76
CA ASP A 178 -10.64 -10.20 15.36
C ASP A 178 -10.92 -8.71 15.57
N GLU A 179 -10.47 -8.12 16.68
CA GLU A 179 -10.55 -6.67 16.89
C GLU A 179 -9.72 -5.92 15.85
N ARG A 180 -8.52 -6.42 15.52
CA ARG A 180 -7.66 -5.85 14.48
C ARG A 180 -8.35 -5.85 13.12
N ARG A 181 -8.98 -6.96 12.73
CA ARG A 181 -9.78 -7.07 11.50
C ARG A 181 -10.95 -6.09 11.50
N GLN A 182 -11.71 -6.01 12.60
CA GLN A 182 -12.84 -5.09 12.73
C GLN A 182 -12.43 -3.62 12.65
N LEU A 183 -11.23 -3.30 13.11
CA LEU A 183 -10.66 -1.95 13.06
C LEU A 183 -9.85 -1.68 11.79
N GLY A 184 -9.84 -2.63 10.85
CA GLY A 184 -9.29 -2.45 9.52
C GLY A 184 -7.79 -2.64 9.41
N GLN A 185 -7.12 -3.27 10.37
CA GLN A 185 -5.73 -3.68 10.18
C GLN A 185 -5.69 -4.94 9.30
N THR A 186 -4.92 -4.89 8.21
CA THR A 186 -4.85 -5.98 7.23
C THR A 186 -3.77 -7.01 7.58
N ILE A 187 -4.06 -7.77 8.63
CA ILE A 187 -3.16 -8.79 9.21
C ILE A 187 -3.20 -10.13 8.48
N ASP A 188 -4.25 -10.37 7.69
CA ASP A 188 -4.42 -11.57 6.88
C ASP A 188 -3.78 -11.39 5.50
N TRP A 189 -3.33 -12.49 4.88
CA TRP A 189 -2.84 -12.45 3.51
C TRP A 189 -3.93 -11.97 2.56
N HIS A 190 -3.65 -10.91 1.80
CA HIS A 190 -4.56 -10.36 0.82
C HIS A 190 -3.81 -9.80 -0.37
N TYR A 191 -4.52 -9.57 -1.46
CA TYR A 191 -4.04 -8.71 -2.54
C TYR A 191 -5.03 -7.57 -2.73
N ASP A 192 -4.51 -6.42 -3.12
CA ASP A 192 -5.32 -5.22 -3.26
C ASP A 192 -6.02 -5.17 -4.62
N VAL A 193 -7.18 -4.51 -4.66
CA VAL A 193 -7.96 -4.29 -5.87
C VAL A 193 -8.53 -2.87 -5.88
N HIS A 194 -7.63 -1.88 -5.89
CA HIS A 194 -8.00 -0.46 -5.82
C HIS A 194 -8.32 0.18 -7.17
N ASP A 195 -7.77 -0.34 -8.27
CA ASP A 195 -8.07 0.10 -9.63
C ASP A 195 -7.84 -1.04 -10.64
N PHE A 196 -8.07 -0.80 -11.93
CA PHE A 196 -7.78 -1.77 -12.99
C PHE A 196 -6.30 -2.12 -13.10
N HIS A 197 -5.41 -1.16 -12.87
CA HIS A 197 -3.97 -1.41 -12.71
C HIS A 197 -3.39 -0.29 -11.85
N PHE A 198 -2.70 -0.65 -10.78
CA PHE A 198 -2.08 0.27 -9.84
C PHE A 198 -0.91 -0.46 -9.15
N CYS A 199 -0.04 0.30 -8.51
CA CYS A 199 1.01 -0.20 -7.63
C CYS A 199 1.04 0.64 -6.36
N SER A 200 1.87 0.24 -5.39
CA SER A 200 2.15 1.07 -4.22
C SER A 200 3.63 1.39 -4.09
N ALA A 201 3.94 2.54 -3.49
CA ALA A 201 5.25 2.84 -2.93
C ALA A 201 5.11 2.95 -1.41
N GLN A 202 6.06 2.40 -0.68
CA GLN A 202 5.98 2.17 0.75
C GLN A 202 7.29 2.59 1.39
N PHE A 203 7.22 3.34 2.48
CA PHE A 203 8.38 3.88 3.18
C PHE A 203 8.20 3.75 4.69
N TYR A 204 9.15 3.08 5.35
CA TYR A 204 9.22 3.06 6.80
C TYR A 204 9.76 4.39 7.32
N LEU A 205 9.12 4.96 8.35
CA LEU A 205 9.55 6.20 9.01
C LEU A 205 10.05 5.95 10.44
N THR A 206 10.03 4.70 10.86
CA THR A 206 10.60 4.17 12.10
C THR A 206 11.35 2.89 11.75
N ASP A 207 12.33 2.49 12.55
CA ASP A 207 13.03 1.22 12.35
C ASP A 207 12.09 0.02 12.44
N VAL A 208 12.05 -0.81 11.40
CA VAL A 208 11.23 -2.01 11.33
C VAL A 208 12.12 -3.25 11.34
N GLY A 209 11.96 -4.06 12.37
CA GLY A 209 12.55 -5.39 12.49
C GLY A 209 11.52 -6.37 13.06
N PRO A 210 11.93 -7.54 13.56
CA PRO A 210 11.00 -8.56 14.03
C PRO A 210 10.01 -8.04 15.09
N GLY A 211 8.72 -8.19 14.79
CA GLY A 211 7.62 -7.80 15.68
C GLY A 211 7.31 -6.30 15.67
N ALA A 212 7.90 -5.54 14.74
CA ALA A 212 7.59 -4.12 14.54
C ALA A 212 6.36 -3.90 13.64
N GLY A 213 5.66 -4.97 13.27
CA GLY A 213 4.60 -4.91 12.28
C GLY A 213 5.15 -4.84 10.86
N GLU A 214 6.18 -5.62 10.58
CA GLU A 214 6.84 -5.72 9.29
C GLU A 214 5.87 -6.15 8.17
N HIS A 215 6.10 -5.59 6.98
CA HIS A 215 5.37 -5.97 5.78
C HIS A 215 5.90 -7.31 5.25
N ALA A 216 5.00 -8.23 4.96
CA ALA A 216 5.32 -9.52 4.39
C ALA A 216 4.56 -9.71 3.08
N LEU A 217 5.24 -10.24 2.07
CA LEU A 217 4.64 -10.59 0.79
C LEU A 217 5.08 -11.98 0.32
N VAL A 218 4.27 -12.60 -0.54
CA VAL A 218 4.65 -13.80 -1.27
C VAL A 218 5.16 -13.38 -2.64
N ARG A 219 6.49 -13.34 -2.81
CA ARG A 219 7.14 -12.87 -4.03
C ARG A 219 6.58 -13.54 -5.26
N GLY A 220 6.25 -12.75 -6.29
CA GLY A 220 5.78 -13.24 -7.58
C GLY A 220 4.36 -13.84 -7.58
N SER A 221 3.60 -13.68 -6.49
CA SER A 221 2.24 -14.20 -6.39
C SER A 221 1.22 -13.31 -7.09
N HIS A 222 1.62 -12.16 -7.65
CA HIS A 222 0.82 -11.37 -8.60
C HIS A 222 0.39 -12.19 -9.82
N HIS A 223 1.19 -13.20 -10.17
CA HIS A 223 0.93 -14.21 -11.18
C HIS A 223 0.42 -15.54 -10.62
N GLY A 224 -0.19 -16.36 -11.47
CA GLY A 224 -0.44 -17.77 -11.18
C GLY A 224 -1.57 -18.08 -10.20
N LYS A 225 -2.37 -17.10 -9.77
CA LYS A 225 -3.57 -17.34 -8.94
C LYS A 225 -4.58 -18.22 -9.68
N SER A 226 -5.23 -19.13 -8.94
CA SER A 226 -6.30 -19.96 -9.51
C SER A 226 -7.56 -19.13 -9.76
N LEU A 227 -8.46 -19.61 -10.63
CA LEU A 227 -9.77 -18.96 -10.82
C LEU A 227 -10.55 -18.86 -9.51
N ARG A 228 -10.43 -19.86 -8.62
CA ARG A 228 -11.05 -19.83 -7.29
C ARG A 228 -10.53 -18.67 -6.44
N MET A 229 -9.21 -18.42 -6.46
CA MET A 229 -8.60 -17.28 -5.75
C MET A 229 -9.07 -15.95 -6.33
N LEU A 230 -9.17 -15.84 -7.67
CA LEU A 230 -9.57 -14.61 -8.35
C LEU A 230 -11.05 -14.27 -8.22
N LEU A 231 -11.93 -15.27 -8.31
CA LEU A 231 -13.38 -15.13 -8.17
C LEU A 231 -13.82 -15.11 -6.69
N GLY A 232 -12.98 -15.64 -5.80
CA GLY A 232 -13.20 -15.76 -4.37
C GLY A 232 -12.87 -14.50 -3.57
N SER A 233 -12.49 -14.67 -2.30
CA SER A 233 -12.05 -13.57 -1.44
C SER A 233 -10.68 -13.05 -1.87
N ALA A 234 -10.42 -11.75 -1.69
CA ALA A 234 -9.09 -11.19 -1.91
C ALA A 234 -8.15 -11.58 -0.77
N ASN A 235 -8.71 -11.81 0.42
CA ASN A 235 -8.03 -12.47 1.53
C ASN A 235 -7.90 -13.97 1.26
N ALA A 236 -6.76 -14.55 1.61
CA ALA A 236 -6.48 -15.98 1.58
C ALA A 236 -6.04 -16.46 2.97
N ARG A 237 -6.39 -17.70 3.30
CA ARG A 237 -5.81 -18.40 4.45
C ARG A 237 -4.48 -19.02 4.06
N ASP A 238 -3.63 -19.25 5.05
CA ASP A 238 -2.33 -19.91 4.89
C ASP A 238 -2.45 -21.22 4.10
N GLU A 239 -3.41 -22.09 4.41
CA GLU A 239 -3.52 -23.40 3.77
C GLU A 239 -3.85 -23.28 2.27
N GLU A 240 -4.72 -22.34 1.91
CA GLU A 240 -5.10 -22.10 0.51
C GLU A 240 -3.96 -21.45 -0.27
N LEU A 241 -3.28 -20.48 0.34
CA LEU A 241 -2.18 -19.74 -0.27
C LEU A 241 -0.98 -20.67 -0.53
N PHE A 242 -0.56 -21.42 0.48
CA PHE A 242 0.67 -22.22 0.43
C PHE A 242 0.50 -23.60 -0.22
N THR A 243 -0.74 -24.00 -0.54
CA THR A 243 -0.97 -25.09 -1.51
C THR A 243 -0.55 -24.67 -2.93
N ARG A 244 -0.57 -23.36 -3.23
CA ARG A 244 -0.30 -22.83 -4.58
C ARG A 244 1.07 -22.19 -4.74
N PHE A 245 1.53 -21.48 -3.72
CA PHE A 245 2.80 -20.74 -3.72
C PHE A 245 3.71 -21.31 -2.64
N ALA A 246 4.96 -21.59 -2.98
CA ALA A 246 5.91 -22.14 -2.03
C ALA A 246 6.24 -21.13 -0.89
N ARG A 247 6.41 -21.64 0.34
CA ARG A 247 6.64 -20.80 1.54
C ARG A 247 7.98 -20.06 1.51
N ASP A 248 8.98 -20.58 0.80
CA ASP A 248 10.29 -19.92 0.57
C ASP A 248 10.20 -18.65 -0.29
N ARG A 249 9.04 -18.41 -0.92
CA ARG A 249 8.74 -17.16 -1.62
C ARG A 249 8.32 -16.03 -0.67
N ILE A 250 8.06 -16.32 0.60
CA ILE A 250 7.76 -15.28 1.59
C ILE A 250 8.98 -14.38 1.73
N LEU A 251 8.79 -13.09 1.51
CA LEU A 251 9.74 -12.05 1.83
C LEU A 251 9.13 -11.19 2.94
N VAL A 252 9.91 -10.97 3.99
CA VAL A 252 9.61 -10.02 5.06
C VAL A 252 10.50 -8.81 4.85
N VAL A 253 9.89 -7.63 4.74
CA VAL A 253 10.61 -6.38 4.50
C VAL A 253 10.92 -5.73 5.85
N GLU A 254 12.19 -5.79 6.23
CA GLU A 254 12.76 -5.15 7.41
C GLU A 254 13.78 -4.09 6.97
N GLY A 255 14.03 -3.10 7.82
CA GLY A 255 15.00 -2.05 7.54
C GLY A 255 14.90 -0.88 8.51
N PRO A 256 15.94 -0.02 8.55
CA PRO A 256 15.91 1.21 9.32
C PRO A 256 14.83 2.19 8.82
N ALA A 257 14.53 3.20 9.62
CA ALA A 257 13.74 4.33 9.16
C ALA A 257 14.36 4.93 7.88
N GLY A 258 13.51 5.17 6.89
CA GLY A 258 13.89 5.55 5.53
C GLY A 258 13.80 4.42 4.51
N THR A 259 13.82 3.14 4.92
CA THR A 259 13.71 2.01 3.99
C THR A 259 12.46 2.13 3.13
N GLY A 260 12.62 2.04 1.80
CA GLY A 260 11.52 2.19 0.87
C GLY A 260 11.53 1.24 -0.32
N PHE A 261 10.33 0.97 -0.83
CA PHE A 261 10.11 -0.01 -1.89
C PHE A 261 8.84 0.28 -2.71
N ILE A 262 8.83 -0.19 -3.96
CA ILE A 262 7.63 -0.23 -4.82
C ILE A 262 7.11 -1.67 -4.84
N GLU A 263 5.80 -1.84 -4.79
CA GLU A 263 5.15 -3.15 -4.79
C GLU A 263 4.00 -3.22 -5.81
N ASP A 264 3.96 -4.31 -6.58
CA ASP A 264 2.74 -4.79 -7.24
C ASP A 264 1.85 -5.43 -6.18
N THR A 265 0.91 -4.64 -5.65
CA THR A 265 -0.01 -5.07 -4.58
C THR A 265 -1.06 -6.06 -5.07
N SER A 266 -1.04 -6.45 -6.35
CA SER A 266 -1.77 -7.62 -6.79
C SER A 266 -1.13 -8.93 -6.30
N CYS A 267 0.08 -8.91 -5.74
CA CYS A 267 0.64 -10.03 -4.98
C CYS A 267 -0.05 -10.18 -3.60
N TYR A 268 -0.02 -11.39 -3.05
CA TYR A 268 -0.45 -11.62 -1.67
C TYR A 268 0.56 -11.02 -0.70
N HIS A 269 0.07 -10.13 0.16
CA HIS A 269 0.84 -9.43 1.18
C HIS A 269 0.00 -9.24 2.46
N ARG A 270 0.67 -8.82 3.53
CA ARG A 270 0.07 -8.49 4.82
C ARG A 270 1.03 -7.63 5.64
N ALA A 271 0.50 -6.92 6.62
CA ALA A 271 1.32 -6.37 7.71
C ALA A 271 1.19 -7.28 8.93
N THR A 272 2.29 -7.64 9.57
CA THR A 272 2.19 -8.36 10.85
C THR A 272 1.67 -7.43 11.96
N PRO A 273 0.98 -7.95 12.99
CA PRO A 273 0.63 -7.16 14.16
C PRO A 273 1.90 -6.67 14.90
N PRO A 274 2.06 -5.37 15.17
CA PRO A 274 3.17 -4.89 15.99
C PRO A 274 3.03 -5.40 17.43
N VAL A 275 4.12 -5.96 17.96
CA VAL A 275 4.24 -6.51 19.32
C VAL A 275 5.42 -5.92 20.10
N SER A 276 6.50 -5.51 19.42
CA SER A 276 7.74 -5.03 20.05
C SER A 276 7.89 -3.51 19.99
N ARG A 277 7.45 -2.90 18.88
CA ARG A 277 7.50 -1.46 18.63
C ARG A 277 6.39 -1.06 17.67
N GLU A 278 6.01 0.20 17.71
CA GLU A 278 5.04 0.73 16.76
C GLU A 278 5.74 1.13 15.47
N ARG A 279 4.98 1.17 14.39
CA ARG A 279 5.50 1.50 13.06
C ARG A 279 4.80 2.72 12.51
N LEU A 280 5.57 3.74 12.15
CA LEU A 280 5.10 4.84 11.32
C LEU A 280 5.49 4.55 9.87
N MET A 281 4.55 4.71 8.94
CA MET A 281 4.75 4.41 7.53
C MET A 281 4.06 5.45 6.64
N LEU A 282 4.74 5.82 5.54
CA LEU A 282 4.13 6.47 4.39
C LEU A 282 3.86 5.42 3.31
N GLN A 283 2.63 5.37 2.82
CA GLN A 283 2.22 4.54 1.69
C GLN A 283 1.58 5.41 0.61
N LEU A 284 2.00 5.22 -0.64
CA LEU A 284 1.47 5.90 -1.81
C LEU A 284 0.78 4.84 -2.67
N TRP A 285 -0.51 5.01 -2.97
CA TRP A 285 -1.13 4.26 -4.08
C TRP A 285 -0.99 5.05 -5.37
N ILE A 286 -0.51 4.40 -6.42
CA ILE A 286 -0.17 5.03 -7.70
C ILE A 286 -0.89 4.31 -8.84
N SER A 287 -1.68 5.06 -9.62
CA SER A 287 -2.48 4.53 -10.73
C SER A 287 -2.66 5.51 -11.89
#